data_AF-A0A1F2YB84-F1
#
_entry.id   AF-A0A1F2YB84-F1
#
_cell.length_a   1.000
_cell.length_b   1.000
_cell.length_c   1.000
_cell.angle_alpha   90.00
_cell.angle_beta   90.00
_cell.angle_gamma   90.00
#
_symmetry.space_group_name_H-M   'P 1'
#
loop_
_entity.id
_entity.type
_entity.pdbx_description
1 polymer ?
#
loop_
_entity_poly.entity_id
_entity_poly.type
_entity_poly.pdbx_seq_one_letter_code
_entity_poly.pdbx_strand_id
1 'polypeptide(L)'
;MTAVEFPLVGAGGEPVDLVRTLNSHGFVDLPPMRPAADYRSLEITLRAGRGRPRTVRIHAGGDGLGAMTVLGAAASDAAVERLAAAVRHVLRLDADLSPFYVMAAEDPDLSWAVTGSGRMVQSPTVFEDVVKTVCTTNCTWSATRRMVDALVEHLGEPAPGAPPEGPFGRAFPTPERMAEAGESFYRDVARAGYRGAYLIALARSIAGGELDLERFSSATTDELPDEEMESELLALPGVGPYAAAHIMMTVGRYHRLILDSWTRPTYARKIGRKSVKDGAIERRFRGYGPYAGLAFWLFLTRDWVDENVSEQT
;
A
#
# COMPACT_ATOMS: atom_id res chain seq x y z
N MET A 1 21.77 -1.05 17.42
CA MET A 1 20.47 -1.16 16.74
C MET A 1 19.42 -0.77 17.74
N THR A 2 18.49 0.11 17.37
CA THR A 2 17.38 0.51 18.25
C THR A 2 16.15 -0.26 17.80
N ALA A 3 15.57 -1.06 18.70
CA ALA A 3 14.34 -1.80 18.47
C ALA A 3 13.21 -1.15 19.28
N VAL A 4 12.04 -0.99 18.66
CA VAL A 4 10.83 -0.47 19.30
C VAL A 4 9.69 -1.44 19.03
N GLU A 5 9.06 -1.91 20.09
CA GLU A 5 7.85 -2.74 19.99
C GLU A 5 6.59 -1.87 19.95
N PHE A 6 5.56 -2.37 19.28
CA PHE A 6 4.25 -1.75 19.20
C PHE A 6 3.15 -2.82 19.16
N PRO A 7 1.95 -2.53 19.69
CA PRO A 7 0.85 -3.49 19.67
C PRO A 7 0.36 -3.72 18.23
N LEU A 8 0.12 -4.99 17.88
CA LEU A 8 -0.56 -5.41 16.66
C LEU A 8 -2.07 -5.43 16.91
N VAL A 9 -2.62 -4.25 17.18
CA VAL A 9 -4.05 -4.03 17.46
C VAL A 9 -4.48 -2.78 16.69
N GLY A 10 -5.65 -2.86 16.07
CA GLY A 10 -6.30 -1.74 15.39
C GLY A 10 -6.83 -0.66 16.31
N ALA A 11 -7.30 0.44 15.73
CA ALA A 11 -7.93 1.50 16.51
C ALA A 11 -9.25 1.07 17.17
N GLY A 12 -9.96 0.08 16.60
CA GLY A 12 -11.17 -0.51 17.16
C GLY A 12 -10.93 -1.65 18.16
N GLY A 13 -9.66 -1.98 18.46
CA GLY A 13 -9.30 -3.08 19.35
C GLY A 13 -9.23 -4.46 18.68
N GLU A 14 -9.46 -4.53 17.37
CA GLU A 14 -9.37 -5.75 16.57
C GLU A 14 -7.91 -6.23 16.41
N PRO A 15 -7.65 -7.55 16.40
CA PRO A 15 -6.31 -8.09 16.24
C PRO A 15 -5.71 -7.72 14.88
N VAL A 16 -4.38 -7.74 14.79
CA VAL A 16 -3.65 -7.56 13.53
C VAL A 16 -2.66 -8.70 13.35
N ASP A 17 -2.77 -9.43 12.25
CA ASP A 17 -1.79 -10.41 11.83
C ASP A 17 -0.77 -9.70 10.91
N LEU A 18 0.49 -9.66 11.34
CA LEU A 18 1.54 -8.97 10.60
C LEU A 18 1.80 -9.61 9.24
N VAL A 19 1.82 -10.93 9.13
CA VAL A 19 2.11 -11.63 7.86
C VAL A 19 0.99 -11.36 6.86
N ARG A 20 -0.27 -11.45 7.29
CA ARG A 20 -1.44 -11.14 6.45
C ARG A 20 -1.48 -9.68 6.04
N THR A 21 -1.05 -8.78 6.92
CA THR A 21 -0.91 -7.35 6.60
C THR A 21 0.20 -7.13 5.57
N LEU A 22 1.39 -7.70 5.77
CA LEU A 22 2.51 -7.55 4.83
C LEU A 22 2.26 -8.23 3.48
N ASN A 23 1.44 -9.28 3.45
CA ASN A 23 1.01 -9.97 2.23
C ASN A 23 -0.37 -9.47 1.74
N SER A 24 -0.76 -8.23 2.04
CA SER A 24 -2.12 -7.74 1.72
C SER A 24 -2.35 -7.46 0.23
N HIS A 25 -1.30 -7.07 -0.51
CA HIS A 25 -1.30 -6.80 -1.97
C HIS A 25 0.13 -6.60 -2.49
N GLY A 26 0.28 -6.57 -3.81
CA GLY A 26 1.59 -6.52 -4.47
C GLY A 26 2.39 -5.22 -4.30
N PHE A 27 1.86 -4.12 -3.75
CA PHE A 27 2.69 -2.91 -3.57
C PHE A 27 3.81 -3.12 -2.57
N VAL A 28 3.64 -4.07 -1.63
CA VAL A 28 4.68 -4.44 -0.69
C VAL A 28 5.91 -5.00 -1.40
N ASP A 29 5.75 -5.59 -2.59
CA ASP A 29 6.86 -6.08 -3.42
C ASP A 29 7.56 -5.00 -4.25
N LEU A 30 7.14 -3.73 -4.14
CA LEU A 30 7.71 -2.61 -4.89
C LEU A 30 8.57 -1.73 -3.97
N PRO A 31 9.77 -1.32 -4.41
CA PRO A 31 10.60 -0.43 -3.59
C PRO A 31 9.86 0.87 -3.23
N PRO A 32 10.17 1.47 -2.06
CA PRO A 32 11.29 1.15 -1.17
C PRO A 32 11.02 -0.02 -0.21
N MET A 33 9.89 -0.70 -0.37
CA MET A 33 9.54 -1.90 0.39
C MET A 33 10.27 -3.14 -0.15
N ARG A 34 10.73 -3.99 0.76
CA ARG A 34 11.39 -5.26 0.48
C ARG A 34 10.95 -6.30 1.51
N PRO A 35 9.89 -7.07 1.24
CA PRO A 35 9.43 -8.12 2.13
C PRO A 35 10.44 -9.29 2.12
N ALA A 36 10.52 -10.00 3.23
CA ALA A 36 11.07 -11.34 3.24
C ALA A 36 10.20 -12.26 2.38
N ALA A 37 10.75 -13.36 1.86
CA ALA A 37 10.04 -14.27 0.96
C ALA A 37 8.77 -14.90 1.60
N ASP A 38 8.72 -14.96 2.93
CA ASP A 38 7.62 -15.47 3.73
C ASP A 38 6.73 -14.37 4.34
N TYR A 39 6.98 -13.10 3.98
CA TYR A 39 6.30 -11.92 4.52
C TYR A 39 6.36 -11.78 6.05
N ARG A 40 7.25 -12.49 6.75
CA ARG A 40 7.41 -12.33 8.22
C ARG A 40 8.14 -11.06 8.61
N SER A 41 8.76 -10.39 7.65
CA SER A 41 9.38 -9.09 7.86
C SER A 41 9.34 -8.24 6.59
N LEU A 42 9.45 -6.93 6.78
CA LEU A 42 9.52 -5.94 5.73
C LEU A 42 10.66 -4.97 6.03
N GLU A 43 11.62 -4.84 5.11
CA GLU A 43 12.52 -3.70 5.09
C GLU A 43 11.90 -2.56 4.28
N ILE A 44 11.94 -1.35 4.83
CA ILE A 44 11.47 -0.14 4.13
C ILE A 44 12.37 1.04 4.47
N THR A 45 12.66 1.88 3.48
CA THR A 45 13.40 3.13 3.70
C THR A 45 12.46 4.31 3.75
N LEU A 46 12.44 4.99 4.89
CA LEU A 46 11.47 6.02 5.23
C LEU A 46 12.15 7.38 5.38
N ARG A 47 11.50 8.43 4.87
CA ARG A 47 11.80 9.81 5.27
C ARG A 47 10.87 10.23 6.40
N ALA A 48 11.38 10.20 7.63
CA ALA A 48 10.64 10.59 8.82
C ALA A 48 11.08 11.99 9.32
N GLY A 49 10.63 13.03 8.61
CA GLY A 49 10.95 14.44 8.89
C GLY A 49 12.08 15.02 8.02
N ARG A 50 12.73 16.09 8.49
CA ARG A 50 13.74 16.86 7.73
C ARG A 50 15.12 16.20 7.61
N GLY A 51 15.32 15.03 8.22
CA GLY A 51 16.58 14.30 8.20
C GLY A 51 16.77 13.46 6.93
N ARG A 52 17.94 12.83 6.82
CA ARG A 52 18.20 11.78 5.82
C ARG A 52 17.24 10.60 6.02
N PRO A 53 16.80 9.92 4.95
CA PRO A 53 16.04 8.69 5.07
C PRO A 53 16.74 7.64 5.92
N ARG A 54 15.94 6.78 6.56
CA ARG A 54 16.41 5.67 7.37
C ARG A 54 15.73 4.38 6.92
N THR A 55 16.51 3.33 6.76
CA THR A 55 15.96 1.98 6.57
C THR A 55 15.59 1.39 7.92
N VAL A 56 14.38 0.86 8.00
CA VAL A 56 13.87 0.13 9.16
C VAL A 56 13.45 -1.28 8.72
N ARG A 57 13.52 -2.23 9.65
CA ARG A 57 12.96 -3.57 9.48
C ARG A 57 11.77 -3.74 10.42
N ILE A 58 10.61 -4.02 9.85
CA ILE A 58 9.37 -4.39 10.53
C ILE A 58 9.32 -5.91 10.61
N HIS A 59 9.00 -6.47 11.78
CA HIS A 59 8.99 -7.91 12.04
C HIS A 59 8.14 -8.23 13.26
N ALA A 60 7.84 -9.52 13.51
CA ALA A 60 7.17 -9.94 14.73
C ALA A 60 8.03 -9.63 15.97
N GLY A 61 7.38 -9.17 17.05
CA GLY A 61 7.95 -9.03 18.39
C GLY A 61 7.48 -10.16 19.31
N GLY A 62 7.22 -9.85 20.58
CA GLY A 62 6.50 -10.76 21.49
C GLY A 62 5.05 -11.04 21.08
N ASP A 63 4.34 -11.87 21.84
CA ASP A 63 2.95 -12.26 21.57
C ASP A 63 2.03 -11.02 21.42
N GLY A 64 1.38 -10.88 20.26
CA GLY A 64 0.52 -9.75 19.92
C GLY A 64 1.28 -8.43 19.64
N LEU A 65 2.60 -8.47 19.53
CA LEU A 65 3.45 -7.31 19.27
C LEU A 65 4.18 -7.42 17.93
N GLY A 66 4.36 -6.26 17.31
CA GLY A 66 5.26 -6.04 16.20
C GLY A 66 6.48 -5.27 16.69
N ALA A 67 7.58 -5.36 15.95
CA ALA A 67 8.81 -4.66 16.26
C ALA A 67 9.36 -3.94 15.04
N MET A 68 9.91 -2.75 15.27
CA MET A 68 10.67 -1.97 14.29
C MET A 68 12.12 -1.90 14.74
N THR A 69 13.05 -2.37 13.90
CA THR A 69 14.49 -2.20 14.10
C THR A 69 15.03 -1.14 13.14
N VAL A 70 15.62 -0.07 13.66
CA VAL A 70 16.30 0.94 12.83
C VAL A 70 17.68 0.41 12.41
N LEU A 71 17.92 0.33 11.11
CA LEU A 71 19.18 -0.17 10.55
C LEU A 71 20.23 0.95 10.44
N GLY A 72 21.51 0.55 10.48
CA GLY A 72 22.66 1.47 10.41
C GLY A 72 23.03 2.10 11.76
N ALA A 73 23.58 3.32 11.70
CA ALA A 73 24.04 4.06 12.88
C ALA A 73 22.88 4.35 13.87
N ALA A 74 23.19 4.64 15.13
CA ALA A 74 22.16 5.02 16.10
C ALA A 74 21.32 6.21 15.60
N ALA A 75 20.01 6.14 15.80
CA ALA A 75 19.09 7.25 15.56
C ALA A 75 18.81 7.95 16.91
N SER A 76 18.53 9.25 16.88
CA SER A 76 18.04 9.96 18.07
C SER A 76 16.63 9.50 18.43
N ASP A 77 16.24 9.65 19.70
CA ASP A 77 14.91 9.26 20.18
C ASP A 77 13.78 9.92 19.37
N ALA A 78 13.90 11.22 19.11
CA ALA A 78 12.93 11.94 18.26
C ALA A 78 12.84 11.39 16.83
N ALA A 79 13.94 10.85 16.27
CA ALA A 79 13.90 10.20 14.96
C ALA A 79 13.26 8.81 15.03
N VAL A 80 13.52 8.06 16.11
CA VAL A 80 12.90 6.76 16.39
C VAL A 80 11.39 6.90 16.53
N GLU A 81 10.91 7.91 17.27
CA GLU A 81 9.48 8.20 17.43
C GLU A 81 8.79 8.49 16.08
N ARG A 82 9.39 9.34 15.24
CA ARG A 82 8.83 9.63 13.91
C ARG A 82 8.83 8.42 12.99
N LEU A 83 9.86 7.57 13.06
CA LEU A 83 9.92 6.31 12.31
C LEU A 83 8.85 5.33 12.79
N ALA A 84 8.65 5.22 14.12
CA ALA A 84 7.61 4.38 14.69
C ALA A 84 6.22 4.86 14.25
N ALA A 85 5.95 6.16 14.26
CA ALA A 85 4.70 6.74 13.75
C ALA A 85 4.49 6.41 12.26
N ALA A 86 5.54 6.55 11.44
CA ALA A 86 5.49 6.19 10.03
C ALA A 86 5.24 4.68 9.81
N VAL A 87 5.84 3.80 10.62
CA VAL A 87 5.58 2.35 10.57
C VAL A 87 4.13 2.04 10.95
N ARG A 88 3.57 2.68 11.98
CA ARG A 88 2.16 2.51 12.35
C ARG A 88 1.22 2.93 11.22
N HIS A 89 1.54 4.03 10.54
CA HIS A 89 0.83 4.48 9.34
C HIS A 89 0.95 3.47 8.19
N VAL A 90 2.16 3.03 7.83
CA VAL A 90 2.39 2.03 6.77
C VAL A 90 1.59 0.74 7.02
N LEU A 91 1.50 0.30 8.28
CA LEU A 91 0.73 -0.87 8.71
C LEU A 91 -0.78 -0.61 8.92
N ARG A 92 -1.26 0.62 8.73
CA ARG A 92 -2.67 1.02 8.95
C ARG A 92 -3.19 0.71 10.35
N LEU A 93 -2.36 0.80 11.39
CA LEU A 93 -2.77 0.47 12.75
C LEU A 93 -3.75 1.49 13.36
N ASP A 94 -3.91 2.64 12.70
CA ASP A 94 -4.83 3.72 13.03
C ASP A 94 -6.25 3.50 12.46
N ALA A 95 -6.45 2.54 11.55
CA ALA A 95 -7.77 2.27 11.02
C ALA A 95 -8.63 1.44 12.00
N ASP A 96 -9.92 1.79 12.11
CA ASP A 96 -10.93 1.02 12.81
C ASP A 96 -11.71 0.13 11.82
N LEU A 97 -11.40 -1.16 11.83
CA LEU A 97 -12.09 -2.19 11.06
C LEU A 97 -13.06 -3.00 11.93
N SER A 98 -13.28 -2.62 13.19
CA SER A 98 -14.20 -3.35 14.08
C SER A 98 -15.62 -3.47 13.51
N PRO A 99 -16.21 -2.47 12.81
CA PRO A 99 -17.53 -2.64 12.19
C PRO A 99 -17.50 -3.67 11.05
N PHE A 100 -16.41 -3.72 10.28
CA PHE A 100 -16.23 -4.75 9.25
C PHE A 100 -16.09 -6.14 9.87
N TYR A 101 -15.36 -6.27 10.99
CA TYR A 101 -15.16 -7.56 11.66
C TYR A 101 -16.48 -8.15 12.17
N VAL A 102 -17.40 -7.31 12.66
CA VAL A 102 -18.76 -7.72 13.03
C VAL A 102 -19.49 -8.32 11.81
N MET A 103 -19.44 -7.66 10.66
CA MET A 103 -20.06 -8.18 9.43
C MET A 103 -19.39 -9.46 8.93
N ALA A 104 -18.06 -9.51 8.95
CA ALA A 104 -17.28 -10.63 8.43
C ALA A 104 -17.44 -11.90 9.29
N ALA A 105 -17.61 -11.77 10.60
CA ALA A 105 -17.80 -12.90 11.52
C ALA A 105 -19.01 -13.78 11.15
N GLU A 106 -20.04 -13.20 10.53
CA GLU A 106 -21.28 -13.90 10.16
C GLU A 106 -21.24 -14.51 8.74
N ASP A 107 -20.26 -14.16 7.89
CA ASP A 107 -20.12 -14.71 6.53
C ASP A 107 -19.07 -15.84 6.52
N PRO A 108 -19.43 -17.10 6.21
CA PRO A 108 -18.49 -18.22 6.13
C PRO A 108 -17.32 -18.01 5.17
N ASP A 109 -17.49 -17.17 4.14
CA ASP A 109 -16.42 -16.87 3.18
C ASP A 109 -15.39 -15.87 3.74
N LEU A 110 -15.76 -15.07 4.75
CA LEU A 110 -14.95 -13.98 5.30
C LEU A 110 -14.64 -14.07 6.78
N SER A 111 -15.28 -14.97 7.53
CA SER A 111 -15.07 -15.13 8.99
C SER A 111 -13.61 -15.35 9.37
N TRP A 112 -12.79 -15.92 8.49
CA TRP A 112 -11.34 -16.04 8.68
C TRP A 112 -10.65 -14.67 8.88
N ALA A 113 -11.18 -13.61 8.29
CA ALA A 113 -10.58 -12.27 8.32
C ALA A 113 -10.53 -11.68 9.75
N VAL A 114 -11.43 -12.11 10.64
CA VAL A 114 -11.51 -11.61 12.02
C VAL A 114 -10.31 -12.01 12.89
N THR A 115 -9.46 -12.90 12.37
CA THR A 115 -8.20 -13.32 13.00
C THR A 115 -7.03 -12.35 12.76
N GLY A 116 -7.30 -11.18 12.19
CA GLY A 116 -6.31 -10.10 12.04
C GLY A 116 -6.01 -9.69 10.60
N SER A 117 -6.96 -9.90 9.68
CA SER A 117 -6.82 -9.56 8.25
C SER A 117 -7.59 -8.28 7.89
N GLY A 118 -7.37 -7.79 6.67
CA GLY A 118 -8.15 -6.69 6.09
C GLY A 118 -7.46 -5.34 6.10
N ARG A 119 -6.34 -5.20 6.82
CA ARG A 119 -5.46 -4.05 6.65
C ARG A 119 -4.66 -4.18 5.37
N MET A 120 -4.56 -3.07 4.66
CA MET A 120 -3.79 -2.94 3.43
C MET A 120 -2.56 -2.11 3.74
N VAL A 121 -1.35 -2.63 3.48
CA VAL A 121 -0.15 -1.81 3.64
C VAL A 121 -0.24 -0.58 2.73
N GLN A 122 -0.10 0.61 3.31
CA GLN A 122 -0.02 1.85 2.52
C GLN A 122 1.42 2.32 2.42
N SER A 123 1.71 3.06 1.35
CA SER A 123 2.97 3.76 1.25
C SER A 123 3.05 4.90 2.29
N PRO A 124 4.25 5.40 2.64
CA PRO A 124 4.39 6.50 3.58
C PRO A 124 3.72 7.82 3.15
N THR A 125 3.37 7.96 1.88
CA THR A 125 2.68 9.12 1.31
C THR A 125 1.64 8.67 0.29
N VAL A 126 0.57 9.45 0.15
CA VAL A 126 -0.44 9.20 -0.91
C VAL A 126 0.18 9.40 -2.28
N PHE A 127 1.12 10.34 -2.42
CA PHE A 127 1.88 10.51 -3.67
C PHE A 127 2.54 9.20 -4.14
N GLU A 128 3.19 8.46 -3.25
CA GLU A 128 3.82 7.19 -3.61
C GLU A 128 2.80 6.16 -4.09
N ASP A 129 1.65 6.05 -3.41
CA ASP A 129 0.57 5.15 -3.82
C ASP A 129 -0.01 5.51 -5.19
N VAL A 130 -0.22 6.81 -5.46
CA VAL A 130 -0.69 7.28 -6.77
C VAL A 130 0.31 6.96 -7.88
N VAL A 131 1.60 7.25 -7.67
CA VAL A 131 2.65 6.97 -8.66
C VAL A 131 2.77 5.46 -8.92
N LYS A 132 2.82 4.64 -7.87
CA LYS A 132 2.85 3.17 -8.01
C LYS A 132 1.63 2.66 -8.77
N THR A 133 0.45 3.19 -8.46
CA THR A 133 -0.80 2.84 -9.15
C THR A 133 -0.75 3.20 -10.64
N VAL A 134 -0.32 4.41 -11.00
CA VAL A 134 -0.14 4.82 -12.40
C VAL A 134 0.80 3.87 -13.14
N CYS A 135 1.90 3.45 -12.50
CA CYS A 135 2.83 2.44 -13.02
C CYS A 135 2.22 1.04 -13.20
N THR A 136 1.08 0.72 -12.58
CA THR A 136 0.40 -0.58 -12.77
C THR A 136 -0.55 -0.60 -13.97
N THR A 137 -1.04 0.56 -14.40
CA THR A 137 -2.07 0.66 -15.44
C THR A 137 -1.60 0.01 -16.74
N ASN A 138 -2.45 -0.76 -17.44
CA ASN A 138 -2.22 -1.32 -18.79
C ASN A 138 -0.80 -1.85 -19.06
N CYS A 139 -0.22 -2.63 -18.13
CA CYS A 139 1.09 -3.24 -18.31
C CYS A 139 1.22 -4.55 -17.52
N THR A 140 2.32 -5.27 -17.72
CA THR A 140 2.65 -6.45 -16.94
C THR A 140 3.25 -6.05 -15.59
N TRP A 141 3.12 -6.92 -14.59
CA TRP A 141 3.77 -6.72 -13.29
C TRP A 141 5.29 -6.50 -13.40
N SER A 142 5.97 -7.22 -14.30
CA SER A 142 7.39 -7.02 -14.57
C SER A 142 7.72 -5.62 -15.11
N ALA A 143 6.81 -5.02 -15.87
CA ALA A 143 6.96 -3.63 -16.33
C ALA A 143 6.73 -2.63 -15.20
N THR A 144 5.75 -2.88 -14.33
CA THR A 144 5.52 -2.10 -13.11
C THR A 144 6.77 -2.09 -12.23
N ARG A 145 7.30 -3.26 -11.87
CA ARG A 145 8.52 -3.40 -11.05
C ARG A 145 9.67 -2.59 -11.62
N ARG A 146 9.99 -2.78 -12.90
CA ARG A 146 11.07 -2.05 -13.57
C ARG A 146 10.89 -0.52 -13.54
N MET A 147 9.67 -0.01 -13.70
CA MET A 147 9.43 1.44 -13.61
C MET A 147 9.66 1.96 -12.19
N VAL A 148 9.12 1.27 -11.18
CA VAL A 148 9.26 1.69 -9.77
C VAL A 148 10.70 1.51 -9.29
N ASP A 149 11.38 0.43 -9.67
CA ASP A 149 12.80 0.20 -9.42
C ASP A 149 13.63 1.38 -9.96
N ALA A 150 13.42 1.79 -11.22
CA ALA A 150 14.13 2.92 -11.81
C ALA A 150 13.84 4.26 -11.11
N LEU A 151 12.58 4.50 -10.69
CA LEU A 151 12.22 5.70 -9.93
C LEU A 151 12.98 5.75 -8.61
N VAL A 152 12.98 4.66 -7.84
CA VAL A 152 13.61 4.63 -6.52
C VAL A 152 15.14 4.60 -6.62
N GLU A 153 15.70 3.81 -7.53
CA GLU A 153 17.14 3.68 -7.72
C GLU A 153 17.81 5.01 -8.11
N HIS A 154 17.22 5.73 -9.06
CA HIS A 154 17.86 6.91 -9.65
C HIS A 154 17.41 8.24 -9.05
N LEU A 155 16.20 8.32 -8.48
CA LEU A 155 15.66 9.56 -7.93
C LEU A 155 15.47 9.51 -6.41
N GLY A 156 15.48 8.33 -5.79
CA GLY A 156 15.34 8.16 -4.35
C GLY A 156 16.58 8.60 -3.58
N GLU A 157 16.39 9.26 -2.43
CA GLU A 157 17.50 9.62 -1.56
C GLU A 157 17.98 8.37 -0.78
N PRO A 158 19.29 8.04 -0.83
CA PRO A 158 19.84 6.89 -0.11
C PRO A 158 19.89 7.10 1.41
N ALA A 159 19.52 6.08 2.16
CA ALA A 159 19.80 5.99 3.58
C ALA A 159 21.30 5.70 3.83
N PRO A 160 21.83 5.99 5.03
CA PRO A 160 23.20 5.61 5.40
C PRO A 160 23.46 4.11 5.21
N GLY A 161 24.49 3.77 4.44
CA GLY A 161 24.85 2.37 4.15
C GLY A 161 24.10 1.72 2.99
N ALA A 162 23.29 2.49 2.25
CA ALA A 162 22.66 2.01 1.01
C ALA A 162 23.72 1.51 0.00
N PRO A 163 23.47 0.39 -0.69
CA PRO A 163 24.32 -0.07 -1.79
C PRO A 163 24.47 1.02 -2.88
N PRO A 164 25.59 1.06 -3.62
CA PRO A 164 25.82 2.06 -4.66
C PRO A 164 24.79 1.99 -5.81
N GLU A 165 24.27 0.81 -6.09
CA GLU A 165 23.31 0.53 -7.16
C GLU A 165 22.07 -0.19 -6.62
N GLY A 166 20.98 -0.17 -7.39
CA GLY A 166 19.71 -0.80 -7.06
C GLY A 166 18.76 0.08 -6.23
N PRO A 167 17.47 -0.29 -6.16
CA PRO A 167 16.44 0.54 -5.55
C PRO A 167 16.40 0.44 -4.02
N PHE A 168 16.94 -0.63 -3.43
CA PHE A 168 16.84 -0.86 -1.98
C PHE A 168 17.82 0.01 -1.18
N GLY A 169 17.40 0.40 0.03
CA GLY A 169 18.13 1.35 0.87
C GLY A 169 17.92 2.82 0.48
N ARG A 170 17.01 3.12 -0.46
CA ARG A 170 16.64 4.48 -0.85
C ARG A 170 15.17 4.71 -0.53
N ALA A 171 14.81 5.92 -0.10
CA ALA A 171 13.41 6.31 0.03
C ALA A 171 12.77 6.47 -1.35
N PHE A 172 11.44 6.42 -1.41
CA PHE A 172 10.73 6.82 -2.62
C PHE A 172 11.07 8.29 -2.98
N PRO A 173 11.23 8.64 -4.27
CA PRO A 173 11.56 9.99 -4.66
C PRO A 173 10.49 11.00 -4.24
N THR A 174 10.91 12.21 -3.90
CA THR A 174 9.97 13.30 -3.62
C THR A 174 9.38 13.84 -4.93
N PRO A 175 8.22 14.53 -4.87
CA PRO A 175 7.64 15.18 -6.05
C PRO A 175 8.63 16.10 -6.77
N GLU A 176 9.44 16.87 -6.02
CA GLU A 176 10.44 17.79 -6.58
C GLU A 176 11.50 17.03 -7.38
N ARG A 177 12.03 15.93 -6.82
CA ARG A 177 13.03 15.10 -7.50
C ARG A 177 12.47 14.45 -8.76
N MET A 178 11.21 14.04 -8.75
CA MET A 178 10.52 13.54 -9.94
C MET A 178 10.30 14.64 -10.98
N ALA A 179 9.94 15.86 -10.57
CA ALA A 179 9.72 16.99 -11.46
C ALA A 179 11.02 17.46 -12.16
N GLU A 180 12.16 17.35 -11.48
CA GLU A 180 13.49 17.74 -11.96
C GLU A 180 14.16 16.71 -12.90
N ALA A 181 13.73 15.44 -12.90
CA ALA A 181 14.39 14.35 -13.62
C ALA A 181 14.40 14.51 -15.16
N GLY A 182 13.56 15.40 -15.71
CA GLY A 182 13.44 15.66 -17.15
C GLY A 182 12.77 14.53 -17.94
N GLU A 183 12.25 14.82 -19.12
CA GLU A 183 11.51 13.85 -19.94
C GLU A 183 12.36 12.65 -20.40
N SER A 184 13.66 12.86 -20.63
CA SER A 184 14.58 11.80 -21.06
C SER A 184 14.71 10.69 -20.03
N PHE A 185 14.68 11.00 -18.73
CA PHE A 185 14.70 9.99 -17.68
C PHE A 185 13.49 9.04 -17.80
N TYR A 186 12.29 9.60 -17.94
CA TYR A 186 11.06 8.80 -18.02
C TYR A 186 10.98 7.97 -19.31
N ARG A 187 11.56 8.47 -20.40
CA ARG A 187 11.61 7.78 -21.69
C ARG A 187 12.68 6.67 -21.72
N ASP A 188 13.90 6.99 -21.30
CA ASP A 188 15.09 6.19 -21.58
C ASP A 188 15.48 5.29 -20.40
N VAL A 189 15.33 5.78 -19.17
CA VAL A 189 15.72 5.09 -17.93
C VAL A 189 14.53 4.35 -17.32
N ALA A 190 13.49 5.06 -16.89
CA ALA A 190 12.30 4.42 -16.32
C ALA A 190 11.48 3.67 -17.36
N ARG A 191 11.60 4.07 -18.64
CA ARG A 191 10.86 3.51 -19.79
C ARG A 191 9.36 3.43 -19.51
N ALA A 192 8.81 4.54 -19.01
CA ALA A 192 7.43 4.64 -18.55
C ALA A 192 6.40 4.71 -19.71
N GLY A 193 6.87 4.87 -20.95
CA GLY A 193 6.03 5.05 -22.13
C GLY A 193 5.13 6.28 -21.96
N TYR A 194 3.85 6.14 -22.31
CA TYR A 194 2.88 7.24 -22.20
C TYR A 194 2.71 7.75 -20.75
N ARG A 195 2.99 6.92 -19.74
CA ARG A 195 2.87 7.29 -18.31
C ARG A 195 3.90 8.33 -17.91
N GLY A 196 5.02 8.44 -18.62
CA GLY A 196 6.06 9.43 -18.32
C GLY A 196 5.50 10.84 -18.26
N ALA A 197 4.64 11.21 -19.22
CA ALA A 197 3.99 12.52 -19.22
C ALA A 197 3.07 12.74 -17.99
N TYR A 198 2.35 11.70 -17.55
CA TYR A 198 1.47 11.75 -16.38
C TYR A 198 2.27 11.90 -15.08
N LEU A 199 3.35 11.11 -14.94
CA LEU A 199 4.23 11.16 -13.77
C LEU A 199 4.89 12.54 -13.64
N ILE A 200 5.35 13.13 -14.74
CA ILE A 200 5.92 14.49 -14.77
C ILE A 200 4.86 15.52 -14.37
N ALA A 201 3.65 15.43 -14.93
CA ALA A 201 2.57 16.37 -14.64
C ALA A 201 2.16 16.33 -13.16
N LEU A 202 1.97 15.12 -12.60
CA LEU A 202 1.66 14.91 -11.18
C LEU A 202 2.77 15.50 -10.29
N ALA A 203 4.02 15.12 -10.56
CA ALA A 203 5.17 15.58 -9.77
C ALA A 203 5.30 17.10 -9.78
N ARG A 204 5.11 17.75 -10.94
CA ARG A 204 5.18 19.22 -11.05
C ARG A 204 4.02 19.92 -10.34
N SER A 205 2.80 19.43 -10.47
CA SER A 205 1.62 20.03 -9.83
C SER A 205 1.75 20.00 -8.31
N ILE A 206 2.26 18.89 -7.75
CA ILE A 206 2.49 18.75 -6.32
C ILE A 206 3.68 19.60 -5.86
N ALA A 207 4.81 19.54 -6.56
CA ALA A 207 6.00 20.35 -6.24
C ALA A 207 5.71 21.87 -6.35
N GLY A 208 4.79 22.27 -7.22
CA GLY A 208 4.32 23.65 -7.36
C GLY A 208 3.25 24.07 -6.35
N GLY A 209 2.72 23.14 -5.54
CA GLY A 209 1.66 23.41 -4.55
C GLY A 209 0.25 23.56 -5.14
N GLU A 210 0.03 23.14 -6.39
CA GLU A 210 -1.28 23.18 -7.06
C GLU A 210 -2.16 21.97 -6.66
N LEU A 211 -1.53 20.86 -6.29
CA LEU A 211 -2.19 19.62 -5.92
C LEU A 211 -1.64 19.12 -4.57
N ASP A 212 -2.54 18.90 -3.62
CA ASP A 212 -2.23 18.22 -2.36
C ASP A 212 -2.91 16.84 -2.35
N LEU A 213 -2.12 15.78 -2.50
CA LEU A 213 -2.61 14.40 -2.43
C LEU A 213 -2.73 13.89 -0.99
N GLU A 214 -1.98 14.47 -0.04
CA GLU A 214 -1.93 13.96 1.33
C GLU A 214 -3.24 14.24 2.08
N ARG A 215 -4.03 15.21 1.60
CA ARG A 215 -5.41 15.42 2.07
C ARG A 215 -6.30 14.18 1.94
N PHE A 216 -6.04 13.29 0.96
CA PHE A 216 -6.83 12.07 0.79
C PHE A 216 -6.68 11.08 1.94
N SER A 217 -5.52 11.06 2.61
CA SER A 217 -5.31 10.20 3.77
C SER A 217 -5.75 10.85 5.08
N SER A 218 -5.73 12.18 5.17
CA SER A 218 -6.02 12.93 6.41
C SER A 218 -7.47 13.38 6.56
N ALA A 219 -8.21 13.54 5.46
CA ALA A 219 -9.61 13.96 5.50
C ALA A 219 -10.53 12.84 6.01
N THR A 220 -11.43 13.20 6.91
CA THR A 220 -12.56 12.35 7.31
C THR A 220 -13.56 12.20 6.15
N THR A 221 -14.45 11.20 6.22
CA THR A 221 -15.49 11.01 5.19
C THR A 221 -16.49 12.17 5.16
N ASP A 222 -16.65 12.90 6.27
CA ASP A 222 -17.48 14.11 6.32
C ASP A 222 -16.83 15.30 5.62
N GLU A 223 -15.50 15.44 5.73
CA GLU A 223 -14.73 16.51 5.08
C GLU A 223 -14.52 16.26 3.58
N LEU A 224 -14.32 14.99 3.21
CA LEU A 224 -14.16 14.57 1.82
C LEU A 224 -14.93 13.26 1.60
N PRO A 225 -16.21 13.37 1.15
CA PRO A 225 -17.03 12.23 0.81
C PRO A 225 -16.41 11.35 -0.26
N ASP A 226 -16.74 10.07 -0.23
CA ASP A 226 -16.15 9.05 -1.09
C ASP A 226 -16.37 9.33 -2.59
N GLU A 227 -17.56 9.81 -2.99
CA GLU A 227 -17.84 10.18 -4.38
C GLU A 227 -17.01 11.40 -4.85
N GLU A 228 -16.74 12.35 -3.94
CA GLU A 228 -15.94 13.53 -4.25
C GLU A 228 -14.46 13.16 -4.38
N MET A 229 -13.92 12.37 -3.44
CA MET A 229 -12.57 11.82 -3.54
C MET A 229 -12.37 11.05 -4.84
N GLU A 230 -13.32 10.19 -5.22
CA GLU A 230 -13.25 9.45 -6.48
C GLU A 230 -13.25 10.38 -7.69
N SER A 231 -14.11 11.41 -7.71
CA SER A 231 -14.16 12.39 -8.78
C SER A 231 -12.84 13.15 -8.94
N GLU A 232 -12.22 13.55 -7.83
CA GLU A 232 -10.93 14.22 -7.84
C GLU A 232 -9.80 13.29 -8.30
N LEU A 233 -9.78 12.04 -7.83
CA LEU A 233 -8.83 11.03 -8.28
C LEU A 233 -8.96 10.77 -9.78
N LEU A 234 -10.18 10.65 -10.31
CA LEU A 234 -10.44 10.44 -11.75
C LEU A 234 -10.02 11.63 -12.61
N ALA A 235 -9.90 12.84 -12.03
CA ALA A 235 -9.37 14.01 -12.75
C ALA A 235 -7.85 13.98 -12.88
N LEU A 236 -7.14 13.14 -12.12
CA LEU A 236 -5.68 13.04 -12.19
C LEU A 236 -5.22 12.33 -13.49
N PRO A 237 -4.12 12.80 -14.11
CA PRO A 237 -3.62 12.19 -15.32
C PRO A 237 -3.16 10.75 -15.07
N GLY A 238 -3.67 9.82 -15.88
CA GLY A 238 -3.34 8.40 -15.77
C GLY A 238 -4.16 7.64 -14.72
N VAL A 239 -5.10 8.28 -14.03
CA VAL A 239 -5.99 7.64 -13.06
C VAL A 239 -7.35 7.38 -13.70
N GLY A 240 -7.64 6.10 -13.99
CA GLY A 240 -8.97 5.64 -14.38
C GLY A 240 -9.70 4.93 -13.23
N PRO A 241 -10.91 4.38 -13.45
CA PRO A 241 -11.71 3.76 -12.39
C PRO A 241 -11.00 2.68 -11.58
N TYR A 242 -10.20 1.84 -12.24
CA TYR A 242 -9.35 0.85 -11.56
C TYR A 242 -8.33 1.51 -10.61
N ALA A 243 -7.64 2.55 -11.10
CA ALA A 243 -6.61 3.23 -10.33
C ALA A 243 -7.22 3.99 -9.16
N ALA A 244 -8.34 4.69 -9.37
CA ALA A 244 -9.07 5.38 -8.30
C ALA A 244 -9.49 4.39 -7.20
N ALA A 245 -10.13 3.26 -7.55
CA ALA A 245 -10.52 2.24 -6.58
C ALA A 245 -9.31 1.69 -5.78
N HIS A 246 -8.16 1.51 -6.43
CA HIS A 246 -6.95 1.03 -5.77
C HIS A 246 -6.35 2.08 -4.82
N ILE A 247 -6.30 3.36 -5.22
CA ILE A 247 -5.80 4.45 -4.36
C ILE A 247 -6.75 4.63 -3.16
N MET A 248 -8.07 4.62 -3.40
CA MET A 248 -9.08 4.68 -2.35
C MET A 248 -8.90 3.54 -1.33
N MET A 249 -8.64 2.32 -1.80
CA MET A 249 -8.36 1.17 -0.94
C MET A 249 -7.14 1.39 -0.03
N THR A 250 -6.03 1.94 -0.54
CA THR A 250 -4.83 2.17 0.28
C THR A 250 -5.02 3.28 1.31
N VAL A 251 -5.80 4.32 1.00
CA VAL A 251 -6.13 5.41 1.96
C VAL A 251 -7.31 5.07 2.88
N GLY A 252 -7.95 3.92 2.74
CA GLY A 252 -8.96 3.43 3.69
C GLY A 252 -10.42 3.63 3.30
N ARG A 253 -10.66 3.98 2.04
CA ARG A 253 -12.01 4.09 1.47
C ARG A 253 -12.33 2.81 0.73
N TYR A 254 -12.99 1.90 1.44
CA TYR A 254 -13.11 0.50 1.05
C TYR A 254 -14.34 0.18 0.19
N HIS A 255 -15.11 1.19 -0.26
CA HIS A 255 -16.41 0.94 -0.85
C HIS A 255 -16.34 0.46 -2.31
N ARG A 256 -15.28 0.79 -3.07
CA ARG A 256 -15.11 0.38 -4.47
C ARG A 256 -14.44 -0.99 -4.60
N LEU A 257 -15.01 -1.83 -5.46
CA LEU A 257 -14.37 -3.09 -5.87
C LEU A 257 -13.28 -2.80 -6.89
N ILE A 258 -12.08 -3.36 -6.68
CA ILE A 258 -10.99 -3.31 -7.65
C ILE A 258 -11.24 -4.38 -8.72
N LEU A 259 -11.92 -4.02 -9.80
CA LEU A 259 -12.22 -4.95 -10.89
C LEU A 259 -11.18 -4.82 -12.01
N ASP A 260 -10.28 -5.79 -12.13
CA ASP A 260 -9.19 -5.79 -13.12
C ASP A 260 -9.04 -7.14 -13.84
N SER A 261 -7.90 -7.36 -14.48
CA SER A 261 -7.57 -8.59 -15.22
C SER A 261 -7.18 -9.77 -14.32
N TRP A 262 -6.93 -9.54 -13.03
CA TRP A 262 -6.63 -10.56 -12.04
C TRP A 262 -7.86 -10.89 -11.16
N THR A 263 -8.58 -9.88 -10.65
CA THR A 263 -9.69 -10.06 -9.71
C THR A 263 -10.90 -10.72 -10.35
N ARG A 264 -11.28 -10.32 -11.58
CA ARG A 264 -12.42 -10.92 -12.32
C ARG A 264 -12.26 -12.42 -12.56
N PRO A 265 -11.17 -12.92 -13.19
CA PRO A 265 -11.01 -14.36 -13.39
C PRO A 265 -10.74 -15.12 -12.09
N THR A 266 -10.11 -14.50 -11.09
CA THR A 266 -9.90 -15.12 -9.77
C THR A 266 -11.22 -15.34 -9.05
N TYR A 267 -12.10 -14.34 -9.04
CA TYR A 267 -13.45 -14.47 -8.48
C TYR A 267 -14.22 -15.59 -9.19
N ALA A 268 -14.26 -15.56 -10.52
CA ALA A 268 -14.97 -16.56 -11.31
C ALA A 268 -14.50 -17.99 -10.99
N ARG A 269 -13.19 -18.21 -10.93
CA ARG A 269 -12.59 -19.50 -10.57
C ARG A 269 -12.96 -19.95 -9.15
N LYS A 270 -12.89 -19.07 -8.15
CA LYS A 270 -13.22 -19.39 -6.76
C LYS A 270 -14.66 -19.85 -6.58
N ILE A 271 -15.58 -19.33 -7.40
CA ILE A 271 -16.99 -19.76 -7.39
C ILE A 271 -17.32 -20.84 -8.42
N GLY A 272 -16.31 -21.48 -9.03
CA GLY A 272 -16.49 -22.57 -9.98
C GLY A 272 -17.11 -22.15 -11.34
N ARG A 273 -16.94 -20.89 -11.75
CA ARG A 273 -17.46 -20.35 -13.01
C ARG A 273 -16.36 -19.95 -13.99
N LYS A 274 -16.67 -20.00 -15.29
CA LYS A 274 -15.77 -19.54 -16.36
C LYS A 274 -15.63 -18.02 -16.39
N SER A 275 -16.73 -17.29 -16.16
CA SER A 275 -16.75 -15.83 -16.09
C SER A 275 -17.96 -15.35 -15.30
N VAL A 276 -17.88 -14.12 -14.79
CA VAL A 276 -18.95 -13.44 -14.05
C VAL A 276 -19.02 -12.00 -14.54
N LYS A 277 -20.23 -11.47 -14.73
CA LYS A 277 -20.42 -10.05 -15.06
C LYS A 277 -20.18 -9.19 -13.82
N ASP A 278 -19.55 -8.02 -14.00
CA ASP A 278 -19.22 -7.08 -12.92
C ASP A 278 -20.42 -6.77 -12.01
N GLY A 279 -21.59 -6.45 -12.57
CA GLY A 279 -22.79 -6.17 -11.78
C GLY A 279 -23.33 -7.35 -10.95
N ALA A 280 -22.91 -8.60 -11.24
CA ALA A 280 -23.18 -9.75 -10.37
C ALA A 280 -22.18 -9.85 -9.21
N ILE A 281 -20.92 -9.45 -9.43
CA ILE A 281 -19.89 -9.36 -8.39
C ILE A 281 -20.29 -8.24 -7.42
N GLU A 282 -20.57 -7.04 -7.93
CA GLU A 282 -21.02 -5.89 -7.14
C GLU A 282 -22.25 -6.21 -6.29
N ARG A 283 -23.23 -6.93 -6.85
CA ARG A 283 -24.43 -7.34 -6.10
C ARG A 283 -24.11 -8.30 -4.95
N ARG A 284 -23.12 -9.18 -5.07
CA ARG A 284 -22.70 -10.09 -3.97
C ARG A 284 -22.11 -9.31 -2.80
N PHE A 285 -21.32 -8.28 -3.08
CA PHE A 285 -20.58 -7.54 -2.05
C PHE A 285 -21.28 -6.26 -1.57
N ARG A 286 -22.37 -5.84 -2.22
CA ARG A 286 -23.15 -4.64 -1.82
C ARG A 286 -23.58 -4.65 -0.34
N GLY A 287 -23.87 -5.83 0.22
CA GLY A 287 -24.30 -5.96 1.62
C GLY A 287 -23.29 -5.46 2.65
N TYR A 288 -22.00 -5.38 2.28
CA TYR A 288 -20.93 -4.88 3.16
C TYR A 288 -20.84 -3.35 3.20
N GLY A 289 -21.70 -2.63 2.48
CA GLY A 289 -21.78 -1.17 2.48
C GLY A 289 -20.41 -0.52 2.23
N PRO A 290 -19.87 0.28 3.16
CA PRO A 290 -18.59 0.97 2.99
C PRO A 290 -17.38 0.03 2.87
N TYR A 291 -17.54 -1.27 3.16
CA TYR A 291 -16.47 -2.27 3.07
C TYR A 291 -16.62 -3.22 1.88
N ALA A 292 -17.51 -2.94 0.91
CA ALA A 292 -17.78 -3.84 -0.21
C ALA A 292 -16.53 -4.22 -1.01
N GLY A 293 -15.63 -3.27 -1.25
CA GLY A 293 -14.34 -3.50 -1.90
C GLY A 293 -13.41 -4.35 -1.06
N LEU A 294 -13.31 -4.07 0.25
CA LEU A 294 -12.45 -4.83 1.16
C LEU A 294 -12.92 -6.28 1.31
N ALA A 295 -14.23 -6.49 1.45
CA ALA A 295 -14.85 -7.81 1.48
C ALA A 295 -14.56 -8.60 0.20
N PHE A 296 -14.68 -7.95 -0.97
CA PHE A 296 -14.32 -8.55 -2.24
C PHE A 296 -12.84 -8.91 -2.30
N TRP A 297 -11.96 -8.01 -1.86
CA TRP A 297 -10.52 -8.27 -1.85
C TRP A 297 -10.17 -9.49 -0.99
N LEU A 298 -10.65 -9.53 0.24
CA LEU A 298 -10.43 -10.63 1.18
C LEU A 298 -10.96 -11.96 0.65
N PHE A 299 -12.13 -11.97 0.02
CA PHE A 299 -12.64 -13.18 -0.64
C PHE A 299 -11.63 -13.76 -1.64
N LEU A 300 -10.95 -12.90 -2.40
CA LEU A 300 -9.95 -13.30 -3.40
C LEU A 300 -8.62 -13.72 -2.78
N THR A 301 -8.24 -13.12 -1.66
CA THR A 301 -6.91 -13.29 -1.06
C THR A 301 -6.88 -14.25 0.13
N ARG A 302 -8.02 -14.91 0.46
CA ARG A 302 -8.10 -15.91 1.55
C ARG A 302 -6.94 -16.91 1.57
N ASP A 303 -6.52 -17.39 0.41
CA ASP A 303 -5.51 -18.45 0.28
C ASP A 303 -4.07 -17.90 0.17
N TRP A 304 -3.85 -16.60 0.37
CA TRP A 304 -2.51 -16.01 0.23
C TRP A 304 -1.60 -16.25 1.43
N VAL A 305 -2.19 -16.49 2.60
CA VAL A 305 -1.47 -16.92 3.79
C VAL A 305 -2.14 -18.20 4.26
N ASP A 306 -1.42 -19.31 4.14
CA ASP A 306 -1.90 -20.64 4.50
C ASP A 306 -2.52 -20.62 5.91
N GLU A 307 -3.69 -21.26 6.05
CA GLU A 307 -4.31 -21.51 7.36
C GLU A 307 -3.46 -22.50 8.22
N ASN A 308 -2.34 -23.04 7.68
CA ASN A 308 -1.61 -24.19 8.21
C ASN A 308 -0.12 -23.97 8.58
N VAL A 309 0.29 -22.78 9.06
CA VAL A 309 1.63 -22.61 9.69
C VAL A 309 1.57 -22.67 11.23
N SER A 310 0.46 -23.18 11.76
CA SER A 310 0.29 -23.49 13.18
C SER A 310 -0.16 -24.93 13.35
N GLU A 311 0.65 -25.89 12.90
CA GLU A 311 0.72 -27.27 13.42
C GLU A 311 1.70 -28.09 12.57
N GLN A 312 2.98 -28.01 12.92
CA GLN A 312 3.88 -29.16 12.95
C GLN A 312 5.15 -28.76 13.71
N THR A 313 5.20 -29.31 14.93
CA THR A 313 6.36 -29.57 15.80
C THR A 313 7.73 -29.57 15.14
#